data_AF-A0AB73GIE2-F1
#
_entry.id   AF-A0AB73GIE2-F1
#
_cell.length_a   1.000
_cell.length_b   1.000
_cell.length_c   1.000
_cell.angle_alpha   90.00
_cell.angle_beta   90.00
_cell.angle_gamma   90.00
#
_symmetry.space_group_name_H-M   'P 1'
#
loop_
_entity.id
_entity.type
_entity.pdbx_description
1 polymer ?
#
loop_
_entity_poly.entity_id
_entity_poly.type
_entity_poly.pdbx_seq_one_letter_code
_entity_poly.pdbx_strand_id
1 'polypeptide(L)'
;MIANLLKNKIFTNVVWLLSEKIISVVGLLFVTSYVAKYIGPDNFGKLNISVYYYSIIQTIALWGSDTIGIKRISKSLTSGMNFLFSFVSYRFFVFLIVSSITEFYSILLLINLLFISHWQFVRLLYSLC
;
A
#
# COMPACT_ATOMS: atom_id res chain seq x y z
N MET A 1 24.56 -29.22 9.21
CA MET A 1 23.08 -29.30 9.10
C MET A 1 22.50 -28.04 8.44
N ILE A 2 22.82 -26.83 8.94
CA ILE A 2 22.36 -25.54 8.37
C ILE A 2 22.85 -25.31 6.92
N ALA A 3 24.10 -25.68 6.61
CA ALA A 3 24.68 -25.49 5.26
C ALA A 3 23.99 -26.32 4.15
N ASN A 4 23.40 -27.47 4.47
CA ASN A 4 22.65 -28.28 3.50
C ASN A 4 21.26 -27.71 3.21
N LEU A 5 20.69 -26.94 4.14
CA LEU A 5 19.42 -26.23 3.93
C LEU A 5 19.61 -25.07 2.96
N LEU A 6 20.72 -24.32 3.08
CA LEU A 6 21.06 -23.19 2.19
C LEU A 6 21.36 -23.59 0.74
N LYS A 7 21.76 -24.84 0.48
CA LYS A 7 22.04 -25.37 -0.87
C LYS A 7 20.77 -25.69 -1.65
N ASN A 8 19.61 -25.75 -0.98
CA ASN A 8 18.34 -26.07 -1.60
C ASN A 8 17.75 -24.80 -2.23
N LYS A 9 17.48 -24.83 -3.54
CA LYS A 9 17.03 -23.67 -4.34
C LYS A 9 15.78 -22.98 -3.75
N ILE A 10 14.92 -23.76 -3.10
CA ILE A 10 13.73 -23.26 -2.40
C ILE A 10 14.10 -22.39 -1.20
N PHE A 11 15.09 -22.82 -0.41
CA PHE A 11 15.51 -22.10 0.79
C PHE A 11 16.19 -20.77 0.42
N THR A 12 17.06 -20.78 -0.60
CA THR A 12 17.68 -19.55 -1.12
C THR A 12 16.62 -18.55 -1.59
N ASN A 13 15.56 -19.02 -2.25
CA ASN A 13 14.47 -18.16 -2.71
C ASN A 13 13.66 -17.55 -1.55
N VAL A 14 13.37 -18.35 -0.53
CA VAL A 14 12.67 -17.85 0.67
C VAL A 14 13.52 -16.83 1.42
N VAL A 15 14.82 -17.11 1.61
CA VAL A 15 15.76 -16.17 2.24
C VAL A 15 15.87 -14.87 1.46
N TRP A 16 15.89 -14.95 0.12
CA TRP A 16 15.89 -13.77 -0.74
C TRP A 16 14.64 -12.91 -0.52
N LEU A 17 13.45 -13.50 -0.61
CA LEU A 17 12.17 -12.79 -0.42
C LEU A 17 12.06 -12.16 0.98
N LEU A 18 12.53 -12.85 2.02
CA LEU A 18 12.53 -12.32 3.39
C LEU A 18 13.49 -11.15 3.55
N SER A 19 14.67 -11.23 2.95
CA SER A 19 15.70 -10.19 3.04
C SER A 19 15.20 -8.88 2.42
N GLU A 20 14.60 -8.96 1.23
CA GLU A 20 13.98 -7.81 0.56
C GLU A 20 12.91 -7.14 1.44
N LYS A 21 12.05 -7.95 2.07
CA LYS A 21 10.98 -7.45 2.93
C LYS A 21 11.52 -6.74 4.18
N ILE A 22 12.56 -7.29 4.81
CA ILE A 22 13.18 -6.70 6.01
C ILE A 22 13.80 -5.35 5.67
N ILE A 23 14.59 -5.28 4.60
CA ILE A 23 15.25 -4.04 4.15
C ILE A 23 14.19 -2.96 3.88
N SER A 24 13.08 -3.33 3.24
CA SER A 24 11.98 -2.42 2.93
C SER A 24 11.32 -1.85 4.20
N VAL A 25 11.04 -2.71 5.20
CA VAL A 25 10.42 -2.28 6.48
C VAL A 25 11.36 -1.37 7.27
N VAL A 26 12.64 -1.74 7.36
CA VAL A 26 13.66 -0.95 8.07
C VAL A 26 13.85 0.41 7.37
N GLY A 27 13.92 0.43 6.05
CA GLY A 27 14.00 1.66 5.27
C GLY A 27 12.81 2.58 5.52
N LEU A 28 11.59 2.04 5.57
CA LEU A 28 10.39 2.81 5.88
C LEU A 28 10.44 3.44 7.27
N LEU A 29 10.91 2.71 8.30
CA LEU A 29 11.06 3.21 9.66
C LEU A 29 12.05 4.37 9.76
N PHE A 30 13.17 4.29 9.04
CA PHE A 30 14.12 5.40 8.99
C PHE A 30 13.48 6.62 8.32
N VAL A 31 12.83 6.46 7.17
CA VAL A 31 12.18 7.57 6.48
C VAL A 31 11.12 8.23 7.36
N THR A 32 10.25 7.47 8.04
CA THR A 32 9.20 8.05 8.89
C THR A 32 9.75 8.76 10.12
N SER A 33 10.81 8.23 10.75
CA SER A 33 11.47 8.90 11.88
C SER A 33 12.18 10.20 11.46
N TYR A 34 12.84 10.22 10.29
CA TYR A 34 13.41 11.46 9.75
C TYR A 34 12.32 12.48 9.43
N VAL A 35 11.23 12.07 8.77
CA VAL A 35 10.09 12.96 8.46
C VAL A 35 9.49 13.55 9.74
N ALA A 36 9.33 12.76 10.80
CA ALA A 36 8.85 13.24 12.09
C ALA A 36 9.73 14.35 12.67
N LYS A 37 11.06 14.20 12.54
CA LYS A 37 12.04 15.21 12.98
C LYS A 37 11.92 16.52 12.19
N TYR A 38 11.70 16.45 10.88
CA TYR A 38 11.63 17.65 10.03
C TYR A 38 10.29 18.41 10.15
N ILE A 39 9.18 17.69 10.32
CA ILE A 39 7.83 18.26 10.28
C ILE A 39 7.37 18.80 11.66
N GLY A 40 7.90 18.24 12.75
CA GLY A 40 7.50 18.60 14.12
C GLY A 40 6.21 17.90 14.59
N PRO A 41 5.97 17.86 15.92
CA PRO A 41 4.92 17.02 16.53
C PRO A 41 3.49 17.41 16.11
N ASP A 42 3.20 18.70 15.97
CA ASP A 42 1.84 19.20 15.67
C ASP A 42 1.35 18.78 14.29
N ASN A 43 2.24 18.78 13.31
CA ASN A 43 1.94 18.39 11.93
C ASN A 43 2.07 16.87 11.74
N PHE A 44 2.93 16.20 12.51
CA PHE A 44 3.07 14.75 12.46
C PHE A 44 1.81 14.03 12.96
N GLY A 45 1.15 14.54 14.00
CA GLY A 45 -0.13 14.00 14.47
C GLY A 45 -1.22 14.05 13.41
N LYS A 46 -1.36 15.19 12.72
CA LYS A 46 -2.32 15.37 11.62
C LYS A 46 -2.04 14.41 10.46
N LEU A 47 -0.76 14.25 10.09
CA LEU A 47 -0.33 13.33 9.03
C LEU A 47 -0.63 11.87 9.40
N ASN A 48 -0.34 11.47 10.63
CA ASN A 48 -0.54 10.09 11.08
C ASN A 48 -2.03 9.70 11.11
N ILE A 49 -2.90 10.62 11.55
CA ILE A 49 -4.37 10.41 11.50
C ILE A 49 -4.84 10.17 10.06
N SER A 50 -4.37 10.96 9.10
CA SER A 50 -4.70 10.74 7.69
C SER A 50 -4.21 9.37 7.20
N VAL A 51 -2.98 8.97 7.53
CA VAL A 51 -2.42 7.67 7.12
C VAL A 51 -3.26 6.50 7.65
N TYR A 52 -3.72 6.54 8.90
CA TYR A 52 -4.58 5.47 9.43
C TYR A 52 -5.92 5.37 8.72
N TYR A 53 -6.55 6.51 8.42
CA TYR A 53 -7.80 6.53 7.66
C TYR A 53 -7.63 5.84 6.30
N TYR A 54 -6.61 6.24 5.52
CA TYR A 54 -6.33 5.62 4.22
C TYR A 54 -5.91 4.14 4.33
N SER A 55 -5.25 3.73 5.41
CA SER A 55 -4.85 2.33 5.62
C SER A 55 -6.05 1.40 5.75
N ILE A 56 -7.14 1.86 6.37
CA ILE A 56 -8.39 1.10 6.47
C ILE A 56 -9.02 0.92 5.08
N ILE A 57 -9.13 2.01 4.33
CA ILE A 57 -9.65 1.99 2.96
C ILE A 57 -8.82 1.07 2.07
N GLN A 58 -7.49 1.19 2.15
CA GLN A 58 -6.57 0.37 1.39
C GLN A 58 -6.78 -1.12 1.73
N THR A 59 -6.92 -1.49 3.00
CA THR A 59 -7.20 -2.88 3.42
C THR A 59 -8.49 -3.41 2.79
N ILE A 60 -9.54 -2.60 2.76
CA ILE A 60 -10.82 -2.96 2.12
C ILE A 60 -10.65 -3.09 0.60
N ALA A 61 -9.94 -2.17 -0.05
CA ALA A 61 -9.70 -2.19 -1.49
C ALA A 61 -8.80 -3.37 -1.92
N LEU A 62 -7.88 -3.80 -1.06
CA LEU A 62 -7.03 -4.96 -1.31
C LEU A 62 -7.78 -6.27 -1.10
N TRP A 63 -8.68 -6.37 -0.13
CA TRP A 63 -9.50 -7.55 0.22
C TRP A 63 -8.80 -8.93 0.07
N GLY A 64 -7.49 -9.02 0.30
CA GLY A 64 -6.70 -10.26 0.14
C GLY A 64 -6.44 -10.73 -1.31
N SER A 65 -6.87 -9.93 -2.29
CA SER A 65 -6.74 -10.19 -3.73
C SER A 65 -5.31 -10.46 -4.21
N ASP A 66 -4.27 -9.87 -3.61
CA ASP A 66 -2.90 -10.03 -4.10
C ASP A 66 -2.47 -11.50 -4.04
N THR A 67 -2.82 -12.20 -2.95
CA THR A 67 -2.51 -13.63 -2.78
C THR A 67 -3.32 -14.53 -3.71
N ILE A 68 -4.57 -14.15 -4.00
CA ILE A 68 -5.48 -14.89 -4.88
C ILE A 68 -5.10 -14.65 -6.35
N GLY A 69 -4.74 -13.42 -6.69
CA GLY A 69 -4.31 -12.97 -8.00
C GLY A 69 -3.04 -13.69 -8.44
N ILE A 70 -2.00 -13.71 -7.59
CA ILE A 70 -0.76 -14.43 -7.88
C ILE A 70 -1.02 -15.93 -8.11
N LYS A 71 -1.87 -16.56 -7.28
CA LYS A 71 -2.25 -17.98 -7.47
C LYS A 71 -3.00 -18.22 -8.78
N ARG A 72 -3.87 -17.30 -9.20
CA ARG A 72 -4.66 -17.44 -10.44
C ARG A 72 -3.80 -17.19 -11.68
N ILE A 73 -2.98 -16.14 -11.68
CA ILE A 73 -2.02 -15.82 -12.75
C ILE A 73 -1.04 -16.97 -12.96
N SER A 74 -0.55 -17.59 -11.87
CA SER A 74 0.34 -18.74 -11.94
C SER A 74 -0.30 -19.99 -12.54
N LYS A 75 -1.64 -20.13 -12.49
CA LYS A 75 -2.36 -21.30 -13.04
C LYS A 75 -2.79 -21.07 -14.49
N SER A 76 -3.26 -19.87 -14.82
CA SER A 76 -3.66 -19.51 -16.18
C SER A 76 -3.56 -18.01 -16.42
N LEU A 77 -2.83 -17.63 -17.47
CA LEU A 77 -2.61 -16.23 -17.84
C LEU A 77 -3.91 -15.56 -18.30
N THR A 78 -4.75 -16.26 -19.06
CA THR A 78 -6.02 -15.72 -19.61
C THR A 78 -7.04 -15.41 -18.50
N SER A 79 -7.27 -16.34 -17.58
CA SER A 79 -8.18 -16.12 -16.44
C SER A 79 -7.57 -15.14 -15.42
N GLY A 80 -6.24 -15.10 -15.29
CA GLY A 80 -5.51 -14.13 -14.49
C GLY A 80 -5.66 -12.69 -15.00
N MET A 81 -5.54 -12.47 -16.30
CA MET A 81 -5.74 -11.14 -16.91
C MET A 81 -7.16 -10.62 -16.70
N ASN A 82 -8.19 -11.44 -16.93
CA ASN A 82 -9.57 -11.02 -16.68
C ASN A 82 -9.81 -10.68 -15.20
N PHE A 83 -9.23 -11.45 -14.28
CA PHE A 83 -9.28 -11.15 -12.85
C PHE A 83 -8.59 -9.82 -12.52
N LEU A 84 -7.40 -9.58 -13.07
CA LEU A 84 -6.65 -8.33 -12.88
C LEU A 84 -7.45 -7.12 -13.36
N PHE A 85 -8.04 -7.17 -14.56
CA PHE A 85 -8.84 -6.06 -15.08
C PHE A 85 -10.06 -5.76 -14.20
N SER A 86 -10.86 -6.78 -13.86
CA SER A 86 -12.01 -6.59 -12.97
C SER A 86 -11.60 -6.03 -11.61
N PHE A 87 -10.43 -6.42 -11.13
CA PHE A 87 -9.93 -6.02 -9.83
C PHE A 87 -9.34 -4.60 -9.80
N VAL A 88 -8.62 -4.20 -10.85
CA VAL A 88 -8.18 -2.82 -11.06
C VAL A 88 -9.40 -1.91 -11.15
N SER A 89 -10.44 -2.31 -11.89
CA SER A 89 -11.71 -1.57 -11.94
C SER A 89 -12.36 -1.47 -10.57
N TYR A 90 -12.44 -2.56 -9.80
CA TYR A 90 -12.98 -2.54 -8.43
C TYR A 90 -12.25 -1.54 -7.53
N ARG A 91 -10.91 -1.59 -7.51
CA ARG A 91 -10.12 -0.65 -6.70
C ARG A 91 -10.32 0.79 -7.15
N PHE A 92 -10.38 1.04 -8.45
CA PHE A 92 -10.64 2.38 -9.00
C PHE A 92 -11.97 2.95 -8.50
N PHE A 93 -13.05 2.16 -8.51
CA PHE A 93 -14.35 2.61 -7.99
C PHE A 93 -14.31 2.89 -6.49
N VAL A 94 -13.67 2.02 -5.70
CA VAL A 94 -13.52 2.24 -4.25
C VAL A 94 -12.76 3.54 -3.97
N PHE A 95 -11.68 3.81 -4.71
CA PHE A 95 -10.91 5.03 -4.55
C PHE A 95 -11.64 6.29 -5.01
N LEU A 96 -12.40 6.24 -6.11
CA LEU A 96 -13.21 7.38 -6.55
C LEU A 96 -14.24 7.79 -5.51
N ILE A 97 -14.95 6.82 -4.93
CA ILE A 97 -15.96 7.08 -3.90
C ILE A 97 -15.31 7.70 -2.67
N VAL A 98 -14.22 7.11 -2.18
CA VAL A 98 -13.54 7.57 -0.99
C VAL A 98 -12.88 8.94 -1.17
N SER A 99 -12.24 9.20 -2.33
CA SER A 99 -11.62 10.50 -2.60
C SER A 99 -12.64 11.62 -2.58
N SER A 100 -13.77 11.40 -3.27
CA SER A 100 -14.89 12.34 -3.32
C SER A 100 -15.41 12.67 -1.92
N ILE A 101 -15.53 11.65 -1.06
CA ILE A 101 -15.96 11.82 0.33
C ILE A 101 -14.92 12.64 1.11
N THR A 102 -13.63 12.30 1.02
CA THR A 102 -12.57 13.01 1.76
C THR A 102 -12.42 14.47 1.34
N GLU A 103 -12.52 14.76 0.05
CA GLU A 103 -12.44 16.12 -0.49
C GLU A 103 -13.63 16.95 -0.01
N PHE A 104 -14.84 16.39 -0.04
CA PHE A 104 -16.04 17.04 0.47
C PHE A 104 -15.93 17.40 1.97
N TYR A 105 -15.46 16.46 2.80
CA TYR A 105 -15.23 16.73 4.22
C TYR A 105 -14.15 17.79 4.46
N SER A 106 -13.07 17.78 3.67
CA SER A 106 -11.98 18.77 3.81
C SER A 106 -12.42 20.20 3.46
N ILE A 107 -13.31 20.35 2.47
CA ILE A 107 -13.90 21.63 2.06
C ILE A 107 -14.87 22.15 3.13
N LEU A 108 -15.69 21.26 3.73
CA LEU A 108 -16.62 21.61 4.80
C LEU A 108 -15.91 22.07 6.08
N LEU A 109 -14.71 21.54 6.37
CA LEU A 109 -13.99 21.76 7.63
C LEU A 109 -12.91 22.87 7.55
N LEU A 110 -12.74 23.53 6.40
CA LEU A 110 -11.85 24.70 6.21
C LEU A 110 -10.41 24.52 6.76
N ILE A 111 -9.85 23.31 6.63
CA ILE A 111 -8.47 22.99 7.04
C ILE A 111 -7.53 22.98 5.83
N ASN A 112 -6.40 23.69 5.94
CA ASN A 112 -5.33 23.81 4.92
C ASN A 112 -4.50 22.53 4.64
N LEU A 113 -5.01 21.33 4.94
CA LEU A 113 -4.32 20.04 4.71
C LEU A 113 -4.62 19.41 3.34
N LEU A 114 -5.19 20.18 2.40
CA LEU A 114 -5.50 19.74 1.03
C LEU A 114 -4.29 19.13 0.29
N PHE A 115 -3.07 19.56 0.62
CA PHE A 115 -1.86 19.02 0.01
C PHE A 115 -1.57 17.56 0.42
N ILE A 116 -1.81 17.19 1.69
CA ILE A 116 -1.53 15.84 2.20
C ILE A 116 -2.56 14.83 1.66
N SER A 117 -3.85 15.20 1.60
CA SER A 117 -4.90 14.31 1.08
C SER A 117 -4.69 14.02 -0.41
N HIS A 118 -4.31 15.04 -1.19
CA HIS A 118 -4.04 14.88 -2.61
C HIS A 118 -2.79 14.05 -2.90
N TRP A 119 -1.73 14.18 -2.09
CA TRP A 119 -0.50 13.37 -2.25
C TRP A 119 -0.73 11.89 -1.92
N GLN A 120 -1.56 11.59 -0.91
CA GLN A 120 -1.94 10.20 -0.60
C GLN A 120 -2.82 9.60 -1.70
N PHE A 121 -3.72 10.39 -2.31
CA PHE A 121 -4.50 9.96 -3.47
C PHE A 121 -3.60 9.59 -4.66
N VAL A 122 -2.60 10.42 -4.98
CA VAL A 122 -1.62 10.12 -6.05
C VAL A 122 -0.82 8.86 -5.71
N ARG A 123 -0.36 8.69 -4.46
CA ARG A 123 0.37 7.49 -4.01
C ARG A 123 -0.47 6.21 -4.11
N LEU A 124 -1.78 6.30 -3.87
CA LEU A 124 -2.74 5.20 -4.02
C LEU A 124 -3.06 4.89 -5.48
N LEU A 125 -3.08 5.90 -6.36
CA LEU A 125 -3.17 5.71 -7.81
C LEU A 125 -1.95 4.97 -8.37
N TYR A 126 -0.74 5.28 -7.89
CA TYR A 126 0.45 4.51 -8.24
C TYR A 126 0.41 3.05 -7.74
N SER A 127 -0.38 2.74 -6.71
CA SER A 127 -0.60 1.37 -6.24
C SER A 127 -1.62 0.59 -7.08
N LEU A 128 -2.33 1.24 -8.02
CA LEU A 128 -3.26 0.59 -8.95
C LEU A 128 -2.57 0.01 -10.19
N CYS A 129 -1.35 0.47 -10.50
CA CYS A 129 -0.52 -0.02 -11.60
C CYS A 129 0.49 -1.06 -11.09
#